data_AF-A0A6I3CB20-F1
#
_entry.id   AF-A0A6I3CB20-F1
#
_cell.length_a   1.000
_cell.length_b   1.000
_cell.length_c   1.000
_cell.angle_alpha   90.00
_cell.angle_beta   90.00
_cell.angle_gamma   90.00
#
_symmetry.space_group_name_H-M   'P 1'
#
loop_
_entity.id
_entity.type
_entity.pdbx_description
1 polymer ?
#
loop_
_entity_poly.entity_id
_entity_poly.type
_entity_poly.pdbx_seq_one_letter_code
_entity_poly.pdbx_strand_id
1 'polypeptide(L)'
;TGVQHGCSAGQTILIHSTVSPQTITWARDTAAAWGVDLFDACVAGGGDAAKVGELVILAGGVSEMSQPVIDALNTYGSLVIDGGPVGSGTALKIGVNTMTYAQFAAASSAFDMVKTNGGNPQALMQAWRHTGQLGKLTESFTGLLGIPPAHIRGAFRDSLLNTVSIATKDLELAEELMNNGDPRHAMITSLRESMTAVFGLEENNQ
;
A
#
# COMPACT_ATOMS: atom_id res chain seq x y z
N THR A 1 21.87 -19.03 6.40
CA THR A 1 22.10 -17.59 6.64
C THR A 1 20.79 -16.93 7.00
N GLY A 2 20.81 -15.91 7.82
CA GLY A 2 19.61 -15.18 8.25
C GLY A 2 19.97 -14.12 9.27
N VAL A 3 19.08 -13.15 9.49
CA VAL A 3 19.31 -11.99 10.35
C VAL A 3 19.79 -12.39 11.76
N GLN A 4 19.27 -13.49 12.31
CA GLN A 4 19.70 -14.08 13.59
C GLN A 4 21.22 -14.22 13.75
N HIS A 5 21.96 -14.56 12.68
CA HIS A 5 23.41 -14.83 12.77
C HIS A 5 24.27 -13.56 12.71
N GLY A 6 23.67 -12.42 12.36
CA GLY A 6 24.35 -11.12 12.25
C GLY A 6 23.88 -10.11 13.29
N CYS A 7 22.86 -10.42 14.08
CA CYS A 7 22.34 -9.52 15.10
C CYS A 7 23.09 -9.65 16.43
N SER A 8 23.15 -8.54 17.16
CA SER A 8 23.67 -8.46 18.53
C SER A 8 22.65 -7.83 19.46
N ALA A 9 22.71 -8.20 20.74
CA ALA A 9 21.85 -7.59 21.77
C ALA A 9 21.97 -6.06 21.77
N GLY A 10 20.84 -5.38 21.96
CA GLY A 10 20.71 -3.92 21.91
C GLY A 10 20.55 -3.32 20.51
N GLN A 11 20.47 -4.16 19.46
CA GLN A 11 20.09 -3.69 18.12
C GLN A 11 18.58 -3.58 17.96
N THR A 12 18.16 -2.80 16.98
CA THR A 12 16.76 -2.66 16.57
C THR A 12 16.59 -3.10 15.11
N ILE A 13 15.58 -3.92 14.85
CA ILE A 13 15.12 -4.30 13.51
C ILE A 13 13.83 -3.53 13.19
N LEU A 14 13.78 -2.92 12.00
CA LEU A 14 12.61 -2.24 11.50
C LEU A 14 12.06 -3.02 10.29
N ILE A 15 10.78 -3.40 10.36
CA ILE A 15 10.10 -4.10 9.27
C ILE A 15 9.29 -3.09 8.45
N HIS A 16 9.80 -2.76 7.26
CA HIS A 16 9.10 -1.87 6.30
C HIS A 16 8.10 -2.63 5.40
N SER A 17 8.23 -3.95 5.33
CA SER A 17 7.40 -4.80 4.48
C SER A 17 5.95 -4.85 4.98
N THR A 18 4.98 -4.83 4.06
CA THR A 18 3.56 -5.07 4.39
C THR A 18 3.33 -6.57 4.58
N VAL A 19 3.19 -7.00 5.84
CA VAL A 19 2.89 -8.38 6.27
C VAL A 19 1.73 -8.38 7.27
N SER A 20 1.24 -9.55 7.67
CA SER A 20 0.19 -9.60 8.69
C SER A 20 0.69 -9.10 10.06
N PRO A 21 -0.15 -8.46 10.89
CA PRO A 21 0.21 -8.10 12.26
C PRO A 21 0.69 -9.29 13.09
N GLN A 22 0.13 -10.49 12.88
CA GLN A 22 0.59 -11.71 13.57
C GLN A 22 2.04 -12.07 13.19
N THR A 23 2.44 -11.82 11.95
CA THR A 23 3.84 -12.03 11.52
C THR A 23 4.78 -11.07 12.26
N ILE A 24 4.36 -9.81 12.43
CA ILE A 24 5.15 -8.81 13.17
C ILE A 24 5.30 -9.20 14.64
N THR A 25 4.21 -9.57 15.32
CA THR A 25 4.27 -9.97 16.73
C THR A 25 5.10 -11.22 16.94
N TRP A 26 4.95 -12.23 16.07
CA TRP A 26 5.79 -13.43 16.08
C TRP A 26 7.28 -13.08 15.88
N ALA A 27 7.59 -12.21 14.93
CA ALA A 27 8.96 -11.79 14.66
C ALA A 27 9.55 -11.03 15.87
N ARG A 28 8.76 -10.17 16.53
CA ARG A 28 9.16 -9.44 17.74
C ARG A 28 9.51 -10.40 18.87
N ASP A 29 8.64 -11.36 19.15
CA ASP A 29 8.86 -12.31 20.24
C ASP A 29 10.08 -13.20 19.96
N THR A 30 10.31 -13.53 18.69
CA THR A 30 11.51 -14.26 18.24
C THR A 30 12.79 -13.43 18.42
N ALA A 31 12.78 -12.16 18.03
CA ALA A 31 13.92 -11.25 18.15
C ALA A 31 14.27 -10.92 19.61
N ALA A 32 13.27 -10.85 20.50
CA ALA A 32 13.46 -10.62 21.93
C ALA A 32 14.35 -11.70 22.59
N ALA A 33 14.27 -12.96 22.12
CA ALA A 33 15.14 -14.04 22.59
C ALA A 33 16.64 -13.81 22.26
N TRP A 34 16.94 -12.88 21.36
CA TRP A 34 18.29 -12.48 20.97
C TRP A 34 18.72 -11.14 21.60
N GLY A 35 17.86 -10.55 22.45
CA GLY A 35 18.06 -9.21 23.00
C GLY A 35 17.93 -8.10 21.95
N VAL A 36 17.16 -8.33 20.88
CA VAL A 36 16.97 -7.41 19.76
C VAL A 36 15.53 -6.87 19.81
N ASP A 37 15.39 -5.55 19.69
CA ASP A 37 14.09 -4.91 19.56
C ASP A 37 13.60 -5.02 18.12
N LEU A 38 12.30 -5.20 17.91
CA LEU A 38 11.72 -5.26 16.57
C LEU A 38 10.41 -4.47 16.52
N PHE A 39 10.34 -3.59 15.53
CA PHE A 39 9.18 -2.76 15.26
C PHE A 39 8.79 -2.85 13.79
N ASP A 40 7.51 -2.70 13.50
CA ASP A 40 7.03 -2.41 12.15
C ASP A 40 7.11 -0.90 11.89
N ALA A 41 7.63 -0.55 10.72
CA ALA A 41 7.82 0.82 10.25
C ALA A 41 7.48 0.89 8.76
N CYS A 42 6.25 0.48 8.42
CA CYS A 42 5.77 0.44 7.04
C CYS A 42 5.79 1.82 6.39
N VAL A 43 5.84 1.89 5.06
CA VAL A 43 5.98 3.17 4.34
C VAL A 43 4.84 3.45 3.37
N ALA A 44 4.50 4.73 3.21
CA ALA A 44 3.59 5.23 2.19
C ALA A 44 4.18 6.47 1.48
N GLY A 45 3.72 6.73 0.25
CA GLY A 45 4.20 7.83 -0.61
C GLY A 45 4.89 7.38 -1.90
N GLY A 46 5.27 6.11 -2.00
CA GLY A 46 5.84 5.52 -3.21
C GLY A 46 7.29 5.96 -3.50
N GLY A 47 7.78 5.59 -4.69
CA GLY A 47 9.18 5.81 -5.06
C GLY A 47 9.59 7.28 -5.15
N ASP A 48 8.67 8.18 -5.50
CA ASP A 48 8.98 9.60 -5.62
C ASP A 48 9.18 10.26 -4.26
N ALA A 49 8.33 9.95 -3.27
CA ALA A 49 8.51 10.39 -1.89
C ALA A 49 9.81 9.81 -1.28
N ALA A 50 10.15 8.55 -1.58
CA ALA A 50 11.38 7.93 -1.10
C ALA A 50 12.65 8.64 -1.60
N LYS A 51 12.68 9.08 -2.86
CA LYS A 51 13.85 9.78 -3.45
C LYS A 51 14.14 11.12 -2.80
N VAL A 52 13.12 11.78 -2.25
CA VAL A 52 13.23 13.12 -1.65
C VAL A 52 13.13 13.11 -0.13
N GLY A 53 13.06 11.93 0.49
CA GLY A 53 12.97 11.79 1.95
C GLY A 53 11.60 12.20 2.55
N GLU A 54 10.54 12.13 1.76
CA GLU A 54 9.18 12.54 2.15
C GLU A 54 8.23 11.35 2.38
N LEU A 55 8.77 10.16 2.69
CA LEU A 55 7.90 9.03 3.04
C LEU A 55 7.10 9.32 4.32
N VAL A 56 5.87 8.81 4.35
CA VAL A 56 5.12 8.66 5.60
C VAL A 56 5.47 7.30 6.17
N ILE A 57 6.01 7.29 7.38
CA ILE A 57 6.30 6.08 8.15
C ILE A 57 5.08 5.76 9.02
N LEU A 58 4.53 4.57 8.85
CA LEU A 58 3.40 4.02 9.59
C LEU A 58 3.96 2.99 10.57
N ALA A 59 4.19 3.40 11.81
CA ALA A 59 4.99 2.63 12.76
C ALA A 59 4.15 2.07 13.91
N GLY A 60 4.48 0.84 14.34
CA GLY A 60 3.99 0.24 15.58
C GLY A 60 5.09 0.24 16.65
N GLY A 61 4.73 0.52 17.90
CA GLY A 61 5.64 0.57 19.05
C GLY A 61 6.49 1.84 19.12
N VAL A 62 6.03 2.97 18.56
CA VAL A 62 6.79 4.22 18.53
C VAL A 62 7.21 4.68 19.93
N SER A 63 6.35 4.51 20.94
CA SER A 63 6.65 4.85 22.33
C SER A 63 7.78 4.03 22.96
N GLU A 64 8.13 2.90 22.36
CA GLU A 64 9.19 1.99 22.80
C GLU A 64 10.50 2.21 22.00
N MET A 65 10.45 2.97 20.90
CA MET A 65 11.61 3.26 20.08
C MET A 65 12.56 4.23 20.77
N SER A 66 13.85 3.96 20.68
CA SER A 66 14.88 4.91 21.12
C SER A 66 14.96 6.12 20.19
N GLN A 67 15.43 7.27 20.69
CA GLN A 67 15.59 8.47 19.88
C GLN A 67 16.45 8.25 18.61
N PRO A 68 17.58 7.52 18.66
CA PRO A 68 18.36 7.23 17.45
C PRO A 68 17.58 6.46 16.37
N VAL A 69 16.62 5.60 16.75
CA VAL A 69 15.76 4.90 15.80
C VAL A 69 14.81 5.88 15.12
N ILE A 70 14.19 6.77 15.88
CA ILE A 70 13.33 7.84 15.33
C ILE A 70 14.12 8.77 14.42
N ASP A 71 15.34 9.17 14.82
CA ASP A 71 16.21 10.01 14.00
C ASP A 71 16.57 9.32 12.68
N ALA A 72 16.81 8.00 12.69
CA ALA A 72 17.06 7.22 11.48
C ALA A 72 15.83 7.20 10.56
N LEU A 73 14.61 7.02 11.10
CA LEU A 73 13.36 7.10 10.31
C LEU A 73 13.21 8.47 9.63
N ASN A 74 13.54 9.55 10.35
CA ASN A 74 13.47 10.93 9.86
C ASN A 74 14.48 11.27 8.75
N THR A 75 15.44 10.38 8.44
CA THR A 75 16.38 10.59 7.32
C THR A 75 15.76 10.32 5.95
N TYR A 76 14.67 9.54 5.90
CA TYR A 76 13.98 9.18 4.66
C TYR A 76 12.46 9.33 4.73
N GLY A 77 11.90 9.67 5.90
CA GLY A 77 10.51 10.03 6.09
C GLY A 77 10.37 11.44 6.65
N SER A 78 9.36 12.16 6.18
CA SER A 78 9.03 13.50 6.68
C SER A 78 7.98 13.46 7.80
N LEU A 79 7.36 12.29 8.04
CA LEU A 79 6.34 12.09 9.05
C LEU A 79 6.37 10.66 9.56
N VAL A 80 6.51 10.50 10.88
CA VAL A 80 6.32 9.22 11.58
C VAL A 80 4.96 9.26 12.28
N ILE A 81 4.07 8.34 11.91
CA ILE A 81 2.74 8.17 12.50
C ILE A 81 2.82 6.99 13.47
N ASP A 82 2.46 7.25 14.73
CA ASP A 82 2.28 6.22 15.74
C ASP A 82 0.94 5.50 15.51
N GLY A 83 1.02 4.25 15.07
CA GLY A 83 -0.11 3.36 14.88
C GLY A 83 -0.58 2.67 16.17
N GLY A 84 0.16 2.81 17.27
CA GLY A 84 -0.08 2.10 18.53
C GLY A 84 0.97 1.03 18.80
N PRO A 85 0.64 -0.11 19.44
CA PRO A 85 1.62 -1.14 19.78
C PRO A 85 2.23 -1.82 18.53
N VAL A 86 3.27 -2.62 18.74
CA VAL A 86 3.90 -3.41 17.67
C VAL A 86 2.87 -4.27 16.91
N GLY A 87 2.90 -4.19 15.58
CA GLY A 87 1.93 -4.79 14.65
C GLY A 87 0.86 -3.80 14.17
N SER A 88 0.68 -2.66 14.83
CA SER A 88 -0.34 -1.69 14.42
C SER A 88 0.07 -0.82 13.22
N GLY A 89 1.37 -0.62 12.98
CA GLY A 89 1.86 0.07 11.78
C GLY A 89 1.56 -0.70 10.49
N THR A 90 1.70 -2.03 10.49
CA THR A 90 1.31 -2.86 9.33
C THR A 90 -0.21 -2.90 9.15
N ALA A 91 -0.99 -2.95 10.24
CA ALA A 91 -2.45 -2.82 10.15
C ALA A 91 -2.87 -1.46 9.54
N LEU A 92 -2.23 -0.37 9.98
CA LEU A 92 -2.43 0.96 9.42
C LEU A 92 -2.05 1.00 7.93
N LYS A 93 -0.92 0.39 7.55
CA LYS A 93 -0.47 0.29 6.16
C LYS A 93 -1.45 -0.46 5.27
N ILE A 94 -1.99 -1.59 5.74
CA ILE A 94 -3.00 -2.37 5.02
C ILE A 94 -4.24 -1.50 4.80
N GLY A 95 -4.72 -0.78 5.81
CA GLY A 95 -5.82 0.18 5.67
C GLY A 95 -5.55 1.28 4.64
N VAL A 96 -4.35 1.90 4.67
CA VAL A 96 -3.92 2.91 3.69
C VAL A 96 -3.92 2.35 2.27
N ASN A 97 -3.43 1.13 2.08
CA ASN A 97 -3.37 0.48 0.78
C ASN A 97 -4.77 0.10 0.28
N THR A 98 -5.65 -0.44 1.14
CA THR A 98 -7.05 -0.70 0.80
C THR A 98 -7.76 0.57 0.33
N MET A 99 -7.58 1.70 1.04
CA MET A 99 -8.11 2.99 0.59
C MET A 99 -7.55 3.39 -0.78
N THR A 100 -6.24 3.19 -1.01
CA THR A 100 -5.60 3.52 -2.29
C THR A 100 -6.19 2.73 -3.45
N TYR A 101 -6.28 1.40 -3.32
CA TYR A 101 -6.81 0.53 -4.37
C TYR A 101 -8.30 0.75 -4.62
N ALA A 102 -9.09 1.01 -3.56
CA ALA A 102 -10.50 1.37 -3.71
C ALA A 102 -10.67 2.66 -4.52
N GLN A 103 -9.83 3.68 -4.28
CA GLN A 103 -9.86 4.92 -5.05
C GLN A 103 -9.44 4.69 -6.51
N PHE A 104 -8.46 3.82 -6.78
CA PHE A 104 -8.07 3.48 -8.15
C PHE A 104 -9.18 2.75 -8.89
N ALA A 105 -9.82 1.78 -8.24
CA ALA A 105 -10.96 1.06 -8.82
C ALA A 105 -12.12 2.01 -9.13
N ALA A 106 -12.46 2.91 -8.20
CA ALA A 106 -13.49 3.92 -8.40
C ALA A 106 -13.15 4.86 -9.57
N ALA A 107 -11.91 5.37 -9.62
CA ALA A 107 -11.45 6.26 -10.68
C ALA A 107 -11.48 5.57 -12.06
N SER A 108 -10.96 4.34 -12.16
CA SER A 108 -10.97 3.55 -13.40
C SER A 108 -12.40 3.26 -13.87
N SER A 109 -13.26 2.79 -12.97
CA SER A 109 -14.65 2.44 -13.28
C SER A 109 -15.45 3.65 -13.74
N ALA A 110 -15.29 4.80 -13.06
CA ALA A 110 -15.98 6.03 -13.42
C ALA A 110 -15.47 6.59 -14.76
N PHE A 111 -14.16 6.52 -15.01
CA PHE A 111 -13.56 6.93 -16.28
C PHE A 111 -14.14 6.13 -17.45
N ASP A 112 -14.17 4.80 -17.33
CA ASP A 112 -14.72 3.93 -18.37
C ASP A 112 -16.23 4.07 -18.53
N MET A 113 -16.97 4.27 -17.43
CA MET A 113 -18.42 4.54 -17.49
C MET A 113 -18.71 5.80 -18.30
N VAL A 114 -17.99 6.90 -18.05
CA VAL A 114 -18.17 8.15 -18.81
C VAL A 114 -17.77 7.96 -20.27
N LYS A 115 -16.63 7.30 -20.54
CA LYS A 115 -16.13 7.06 -21.89
C LYS A 115 -17.08 6.21 -22.73
N THR A 116 -17.55 5.08 -22.19
CA THR A 116 -18.40 4.13 -22.91
C THR A 116 -19.79 4.69 -23.21
N ASN A 117 -20.27 5.65 -22.42
CA ASN A 117 -21.52 6.37 -22.67
C ASN A 117 -21.35 7.62 -23.56
N GLY A 118 -20.20 7.77 -24.25
CA GLY A 118 -19.94 8.89 -25.16
C GLY A 118 -19.68 10.22 -24.46
N GLY A 119 -19.48 10.21 -23.15
CA GLY A 119 -19.14 11.38 -22.36
C GLY A 119 -17.67 11.79 -22.49
N ASN A 120 -17.29 12.85 -21.77
CA ASN A 120 -15.92 13.37 -21.74
C ASN A 120 -15.22 13.01 -20.41
N PRO A 121 -14.33 12.01 -20.37
CA PRO A 121 -13.61 11.64 -19.15
C PRO A 121 -12.72 12.76 -18.59
N GLN A 122 -12.27 13.69 -19.43
CA GLN A 122 -11.51 14.85 -18.94
C GLN A 122 -12.40 15.83 -18.18
N ALA A 123 -13.67 15.95 -18.53
CA ALA A 123 -14.63 16.74 -17.76
C ALA A 123 -14.91 16.10 -16.40
N LEU A 124 -15.00 14.75 -16.33
CA LEU A 124 -15.05 14.02 -15.06
C LEU A 124 -13.82 14.34 -14.20
N MET A 125 -12.62 14.32 -14.80
CA MET A 125 -11.38 14.64 -14.09
C MET A 125 -11.34 16.07 -13.57
N GLN A 126 -11.81 17.03 -14.36
CA GLN A 126 -11.95 18.42 -13.92
C GLN A 126 -12.92 18.55 -12.75
N ALA A 127 -14.07 17.88 -12.81
CA ALA A 127 -15.06 17.89 -11.74
C ALA A 127 -14.49 17.32 -10.43
N TRP A 128 -13.87 16.13 -10.48
CA TRP A 128 -13.22 15.51 -9.32
C TRP A 128 -12.15 16.44 -8.72
N ARG A 129 -11.24 16.99 -9.53
CA ARG A 129 -10.19 17.90 -9.01
C ARG A 129 -10.77 19.14 -8.33
N HIS A 130 -11.86 19.70 -8.88
CA HIS A 130 -12.50 20.89 -8.34
C HIS A 130 -13.18 20.64 -6.99
N THR A 131 -13.81 19.48 -6.83
CA THR A 131 -14.52 19.09 -5.61
C THR A 131 -13.61 18.49 -4.54
N GLY A 132 -12.41 18.03 -4.92
CA GLY A 132 -11.46 17.39 -4.01
C GLY A 132 -11.85 15.99 -3.57
N GLN A 133 -12.58 15.23 -4.40
CA GLN A 133 -13.09 13.90 -4.03
C GLN A 133 -12.02 12.83 -3.73
N LEU A 134 -10.92 12.78 -4.49
CA LEU A 134 -9.77 11.88 -4.27
C LEU A 134 -8.46 12.68 -4.32
N GLY A 135 -7.39 12.12 -3.74
CA GLY A 135 -6.13 12.82 -3.52
C GLY A 135 -5.06 12.68 -4.61
N LYS A 136 -3.89 13.27 -4.35
CA LYS A 136 -2.73 13.30 -5.26
C LYS A 136 -2.27 11.92 -5.75
N LEU A 137 -2.37 10.89 -4.90
CA LEU A 137 -1.93 9.54 -5.28
C LEU A 137 -2.82 8.94 -6.37
N THR A 138 -4.14 9.09 -6.24
CA THR A 138 -5.09 8.68 -7.28
C THR A 138 -4.97 9.55 -8.52
N GLU A 139 -4.68 10.83 -8.37
CA GLU A 139 -4.40 11.71 -9.50
C GLU A 139 -3.22 11.19 -10.34
N SER A 140 -2.12 10.75 -9.72
CA SER A 140 -1.00 10.12 -10.44
C SER A 140 -1.40 8.84 -11.20
N PHE A 141 -2.34 8.06 -10.65
CA PHE A 141 -2.86 6.86 -11.31
C PHE A 141 -3.66 7.19 -12.59
N THR A 142 -4.26 8.39 -12.71
CA THR A 142 -5.04 8.77 -13.90
C THR A 142 -4.23 8.79 -15.19
N GLY A 143 -2.89 8.93 -15.10
CA GLY A 143 -2.01 8.83 -16.25
C GLY A 143 -2.01 7.45 -16.93
N LEU A 144 -2.46 6.40 -16.22
CA LEU A 144 -2.66 5.07 -16.78
C LEU A 144 -4.02 4.92 -17.50
N LEU A 145 -5.00 5.75 -17.13
CA LEU A 145 -6.36 5.65 -17.64
C LEU A 145 -6.41 6.03 -19.12
N GLY A 146 -7.04 5.18 -19.93
CA GLY A 146 -7.21 5.41 -21.36
C GLY A 146 -5.99 5.08 -22.23
N ILE A 147 -4.89 4.56 -21.65
CA ILE A 147 -3.80 3.97 -22.44
C ILE A 147 -4.38 2.78 -23.24
N PRO A 148 -4.25 2.76 -24.59
CA PRO A 148 -4.72 1.62 -25.37
C PRO A 148 -4.00 0.32 -24.95
N PRO A 149 -4.69 -0.82 -24.83
CA PRO A 149 -4.06 -2.09 -24.41
C PRO A 149 -2.84 -2.47 -25.25
N ALA A 150 -2.85 -2.16 -26.55
CA ALA A 150 -1.72 -2.39 -27.47
C ALA A 150 -0.42 -1.65 -27.07
N HIS A 151 -0.52 -0.59 -26.26
CA HIS A 151 0.62 0.17 -25.76
C HIS A 151 1.13 -0.35 -24.40
N ILE A 152 0.38 -1.24 -23.74
CA ILE A 152 0.77 -1.84 -22.46
C ILE A 152 1.55 -3.13 -22.75
N ARG A 153 2.86 -3.00 -22.97
CA ARG A 153 3.72 -4.12 -23.40
C ARG A 153 5.13 -4.08 -22.78
N GLY A 154 5.82 -5.22 -22.82
CA GLY A 154 7.19 -5.37 -22.32
C GLY A 154 7.34 -4.94 -20.85
N ALA A 155 8.46 -4.31 -20.53
CA ALA A 155 8.80 -3.91 -19.16
C ALA A 155 7.73 -3.03 -18.47
N PHE A 156 6.99 -2.22 -19.24
CA PHE A 156 5.89 -1.44 -18.67
C PHE A 156 4.73 -2.34 -18.21
N ARG A 157 4.35 -3.33 -19.03
CA ARG A 157 3.34 -4.33 -18.65
C ARG A 157 3.79 -5.15 -17.45
N ASP A 158 5.05 -5.57 -17.42
CA ASP A 158 5.61 -6.36 -16.32
C ASP A 158 5.59 -5.57 -15.00
N SER A 159 5.89 -4.26 -15.07
CA SER A 159 5.78 -3.37 -13.90
C SER A 159 4.33 -3.29 -13.39
N LEU A 160 3.34 -3.17 -14.28
CA LEU A 160 1.94 -3.11 -13.87
C LEU A 160 1.46 -4.46 -13.28
N LEU A 161 1.89 -5.59 -13.86
CA LEU A 161 1.61 -6.91 -13.29
C LEU A 161 2.17 -7.05 -11.87
N ASN A 162 3.39 -6.56 -11.65
CA ASN A 162 3.99 -6.55 -10.31
C ASN A 162 3.17 -5.68 -9.34
N THR A 163 2.69 -4.52 -9.79
CA THR A 163 1.77 -3.69 -8.99
C THR A 163 0.46 -4.41 -8.69
N VAL A 164 -0.15 -5.10 -9.65
CA VAL A 164 -1.35 -5.92 -9.43
C VAL A 164 -1.07 -7.00 -8.39
N SER A 165 0.04 -7.74 -8.51
CA SER A 165 0.40 -8.78 -7.54
C SER A 165 0.57 -8.23 -6.11
N ILE A 166 1.21 -7.07 -5.97
CA ILE A 166 1.34 -6.37 -4.68
C ILE A 166 -0.03 -5.96 -4.13
N ALA A 167 -0.89 -5.38 -4.99
CA ALA A 167 -2.23 -4.95 -4.59
C ALA A 167 -3.11 -6.12 -4.16
N THR A 168 -3.09 -7.22 -4.91
CA THR A 168 -3.81 -8.45 -4.56
C THR A 168 -3.33 -8.98 -3.22
N LYS A 169 -2.01 -9.13 -3.00
CA LYS A 169 -1.44 -9.58 -1.72
C LYS A 169 -1.86 -8.69 -0.55
N ASP A 170 -1.84 -7.37 -0.72
CA ASP A 170 -2.23 -6.44 0.33
C ASP A 170 -3.74 -6.51 0.64
N LEU A 171 -4.58 -6.74 -0.37
CA LEU A 171 -6.02 -6.90 -0.18
C LEU A 171 -6.37 -8.26 0.43
N GLU A 172 -5.58 -9.32 0.21
CA GLU A 172 -5.70 -10.58 0.95
C GLU A 172 -5.43 -10.36 2.44
N LEU A 173 -4.36 -9.64 2.78
CA LEU A 173 -4.09 -9.23 4.16
C LEU A 173 -5.23 -8.37 4.74
N ALA A 174 -5.87 -7.53 3.91
CA ALA A 174 -7.01 -6.74 4.34
C ALA A 174 -8.22 -7.64 4.68
N GLU A 175 -8.54 -8.63 3.85
CA GLU A 175 -9.59 -9.62 4.13
C GLU A 175 -9.31 -10.38 5.44
N GLU A 176 -8.08 -10.83 5.65
CA GLU A 176 -7.67 -11.54 6.88
C GLU A 176 -7.84 -10.70 8.15
N LEU A 177 -7.73 -9.38 8.05
CA LEU A 177 -7.90 -8.45 9.18
C LEU A 177 -9.37 -8.09 9.46
N MET A 178 -10.29 -8.38 8.55
CA MET A 178 -11.69 -8.06 8.76
C MET A 178 -12.36 -9.01 9.74
N ASN A 179 -13.32 -8.50 10.50
CA ASN A 179 -14.13 -9.32 11.39
C ASN A 179 -15.00 -10.29 10.58
N ASN A 180 -15.07 -11.55 11.05
CA ASN A 180 -15.98 -12.54 10.49
C ASN A 180 -17.43 -12.03 10.51
N GLY A 181 -18.09 -12.06 9.35
CA GLY A 181 -19.48 -11.61 9.19
C GLY A 181 -19.66 -10.12 8.89
N ASP A 182 -18.57 -9.35 8.72
CA ASP A 182 -18.67 -7.98 8.22
C ASP A 182 -19.14 -7.99 6.75
N PRO A 183 -20.29 -7.39 6.41
CA PRO A 183 -20.80 -7.38 5.03
C PRO A 183 -19.86 -6.66 4.06
N ARG A 184 -18.95 -5.81 4.56
CA ARG A 184 -17.95 -5.11 3.75
C ARG A 184 -16.87 -6.04 3.22
N HIS A 185 -16.75 -7.27 3.74
CA HIS A 185 -15.79 -8.25 3.24
C HIS A 185 -15.98 -8.51 1.75
N ALA A 186 -17.24 -8.62 1.29
CA ALA A 186 -17.55 -8.81 -0.13
C ALA A 186 -17.05 -7.65 -1.00
N MET A 187 -17.01 -6.42 -0.48
CA MET A 187 -16.46 -5.27 -1.21
C MET A 187 -14.95 -5.38 -1.36
N ILE A 188 -14.23 -5.82 -0.32
CA ILE A 188 -12.77 -6.00 -0.38
C ILE A 188 -12.42 -7.16 -1.32
N THR A 189 -13.20 -8.25 -1.30
CA THR A 189 -13.04 -9.37 -2.23
C THR A 189 -13.27 -8.95 -3.68
N SER A 190 -14.36 -8.25 -3.96
CA SER A 190 -14.60 -7.74 -5.31
C SER A 190 -13.51 -6.77 -5.76
N LEU A 191 -13.04 -5.91 -4.85
CA LEU A 191 -11.91 -5.01 -5.11
C LEU A 191 -10.65 -5.80 -5.48
N ARG A 192 -10.29 -6.82 -4.70
CA ARG A 192 -9.12 -7.68 -4.93
C ARG A 192 -9.19 -8.38 -6.29
N GLU A 193 -10.32 -8.98 -6.62
CA GLU A 193 -10.55 -9.68 -7.89
C GLU A 193 -10.50 -8.73 -9.09
N SER A 194 -10.87 -7.46 -8.90
CA SER A 194 -10.87 -6.45 -9.97
C SER A 194 -9.48 -5.89 -10.32
N MET A 195 -8.43 -6.14 -9.54
CA MET A 195 -7.15 -5.43 -9.68
C MET A 195 -6.54 -5.54 -11.09
N THR A 196 -6.63 -6.69 -11.75
CA THR A 196 -6.17 -6.84 -13.14
C THR A 196 -6.91 -5.88 -14.09
N ALA A 197 -8.23 -5.74 -13.93
CA ALA A 197 -9.05 -4.84 -14.73
C ALA A 197 -8.78 -3.37 -14.42
N VAL A 198 -8.61 -3.02 -13.13
CA VAL A 198 -8.27 -1.65 -12.69
C VAL A 198 -6.99 -1.14 -13.37
N PHE A 199 -6.00 -2.01 -13.59
CA PHE A 199 -4.75 -1.65 -14.27
C PHE A 199 -4.79 -1.85 -15.80
N GLY A 200 -5.95 -2.17 -16.38
CA GLY A 200 -6.13 -2.33 -17.83
C GLY A 200 -5.38 -3.53 -18.42
N LEU A 201 -5.19 -4.59 -17.63
CA LEU A 201 -4.38 -5.76 -17.97
C LEU A 201 -5.18 -7.01 -18.35
N GLU A 202 -6.49 -6.89 -18.54
CA GLU A 202 -7.33 -8.01 -18.95
C GLU A 202 -6.86 -8.60 -20.29
N GLU A 203 -6.87 -9.93 -20.38
CA GLU A 203 -6.66 -10.60 -21.65
C GLU A 203 -7.88 -10.32 -22.53
N ASN A 204 -7.65 -9.69 -23.69
CA ASN A 204 -8.69 -9.57 -24.70
C ASN A 204 -9.06 -10.97 -25.16
N ASN A 205 -10.12 -11.54 -24.61
CA ASN A 205 -10.82 -12.67 -25.21
C ASN A 205 -11.52 -12.16 -26.48
N GLN A 206 -10.75 -12.02 -27.56
CA GLN A 206 -11.26 -11.94 -28.93
C GLN A 206 -11.10 -13.29 -29.62
#